data_AF-A0A073IUV3-F1
#
_entry.id   AF-A0A073IUV3-F1
#
_cell.length_a   1.000
_cell.length_b   1.000
_cell.length_c   1.000
_cell.angle_alpha   90.00
_cell.angle_beta   90.00
_cell.angle_gamma   90.00
#
_symmetry.space_group_name_H-M   'P 1'
#
loop_
_entity.id
_entity.type
_entity.pdbx_description
1 polymer ?
#
loop_
_entity_poly.entity_id
_entity_poly.type
_entity_poly.pdbx_seq_one_letter_code
_entity_poly.pdbx_strand_id
1 'polypeptide(L)'
;MTAHGINIKYVMKKIIYWGVSVRFFKILFLTIAVTAPFSLRASAASTASLDAMIHEQMSGETQGAPLSHDAAQGDGAHNSSEAAKGAEEARPQAHEEGAASPAEQPAASAALEEPAPAELPEVYEISLGLIADADRRGKTRSLSEEFYASGRRDKAASVIGRALGEENDFSLHYLGSFCLKTLPAAGDREAQAEFLTGLMRGYSRCGVLMFTTDAVKAFAVYPPSRGSAWKAVPDGAARAAKGERVYKGDAVVFIPFPYGTRFTVDLTAKNGANVKMWKILPGSSVVRNWQGGVWEKEITVVGAVK
;
A
#
# COMPACT_ATOMS: atom_id res chain seq x y z
N MET A 1 -4.20 72.62 -31.88
CA MET A 1 -2.72 72.61 -32.05
C MET A 1 -2.16 71.35 -31.39
N THR A 2 -1.04 70.81 -31.91
CA THR A 2 -0.09 69.85 -31.28
C THR A 2 -0.62 68.93 -30.15
N ALA A 3 -0.93 67.66 -30.39
CA ALA A 3 -0.02 66.51 -30.70
C ALA A 3 0.70 65.90 -29.48
N HIS A 4 0.50 64.59 -29.26
CA HIS A 4 1.14 63.82 -28.18
C HIS A 4 2.61 63.47 -28.48
N GLY A 5 3.52 63.81 -27.56
CA GLY A 5 4.92 63.37 -27.61
C GLY A 5 5.12 62.01 -26.94
N ILE A 6 5.00 60.91 -27.68
CA ILE A 6 5.38 59.58 -27.19
C ILE A 6 6.91 59.51 -27.03
N ASN A 7 7.40 59.09 -25.86
CA ASN A 7 8.83 59.09 -25.55
C ASN A 7 9.56 57.88 -26.15
N ILE A 8 9.87 57.97 -27.46
CA ILE A 8 10.43 56.91 -28.32
C ILE A 8 11.67 56.21 -27.72
N LYS A 9 12.48 56.91 -26.92
CA LYS A 9 13.71 56.35 -26.30
C LYS A 9 13.43 55.16 -25.38
N TYR A 10 12.26 55.08 -24.74
CA TYR A 10 11.89 53.94 -23.89
C TYR A 10 11.45 52.70 -24.68
N VAL A 11 10.86 52.89 -25.87
CA VAL A 11 10.33 51.78 -26.69
C VAL A 11 11.46 51.02 -27.38
N MET A 12 12.40 51.73 -28.01
CA MET A 12 13.53 51.09 -28.73
C MET A 12 14.37 50.18 -27.84
N LYS A 13 14.61 50.57 -26.58
CA LYS A 13 15.46 49.80 -25.65
C LYS A 13 14.85 48.43 -25.29
N LYS A 14 13.52 48.30 -25.31
CA LYS A 14 12.79 47.06 -24.99
C LYS A 14 12.78 46.07 -26.17
N ILE A 15 12.73 46.57 -27.40
CA ILE A 15 12.70 45.75 -28.63
C ILE A 15 14.06 45.07 -28.87
N ILE A 16 15.17 45.80 -28.68
CA ILE A 16 16.53 45.27 -28.88
C ILE A 16 16.81 44.07 -27.95
N TYR A 17 16.40 44.15 -26.68
CA TYR A 17 16.62 43.07 -25.71
C TYR A 17 15.90 41.76 -26.07
N TRP A 18 14.72 41.86 -26.69
CA TRP A 18 13.94 40.69 -27.11
C TRP A 18 14.52 40.03 -28.38
N GLY A 19 14.99 40.84 -29.33
CA GLY A 19 15.57 40.35 -30.60
C GLY A 19 16.91 39.62 -30.48
N VAL A 20 17.69 39.87 -29.41
CA VAL A 20 18.95 39.17 -29.13
C VAL A 20 18.71 37.80 -28.50
N SER A 21 17.80 37.71 -27.52
CA SER A 21 17.56 36.49 -26.74
C SER A 21 17.12 35.30 -27.61
N VAL A 22 16.24 35.54 -28.59
CA VAL A 22 15.73 34.50 -29.51
C VAL A 22 16.82 33.93 -30.42
N ARG A 23 17.86 34.70 -30.76
CA ARG A 23 18.97 34.23 -31.62
C ARG A 23 19.93 33.31 -30.86
N PHE A 24 20.25 33.61 -29.60
CA PHE A 24 21.08 32.73 -28.77
C PHE A 24 20.46 31.34 -28.55
N PHE A 25 19.14 31.28 -28.34
CA PHE A 25 18.45 30.01 -28.10
C PHE A 25 18.52 29.03 -29.28
N LYS A 26 18.54 29.53 -30.53
CA LYS A 26 18.64 28.67 -31.72
C LYS A 26 20.04 28.10 -31.95
N ILE A 27 21.09 28.80 -31.53
CA ILE A 27 22.48 28.32 -31.68
C ILE A 27 22.75 27.17 -30.70
N LEU A 28 22.30 27.28 -29.44
CA LEU A 28 22.52 26.28 -28.41
C LEU A 28 21.92 24.90 -28.75
N PHE A 29 20.77 24.87 -29.42
CA PHE A 29 20.13 23.62 -29.86
C PHE A 29 20.83 22.93 -31.04
N LEU A 30 21.59 23.67 -31.87
CA LEU A 30 22.27 23.09 -33.02
C LEU A 30 23.52 22.30 -32.61
N THR A 31 24.20 22.70 -31.54
CA THR A 31 25.44 22.08 -31.06
C THR A 31 25.23 20.69 -30.45
N ILE A 32 24.05 20.41 -29.88
CA ILE A 32 23.74 19.13 -29.23
C ILE A 32 23.58 17.98 -30.25
N ALA A 33 23.33 18.30 -31.53
CA ALA A 33 23.01 17.33 -32.57
C ALA A 33 24.22 16.62 -33.23
N VAL A 34 25.47 16.95 -32.85
CA VAL A 34 26.66 16.59 -33.66
C VAL A 34 27.72 15.77 -32.90
N THR A 35 27.64 15.60 -31.57
CA THR A 35 28.74 14.98 -30.78
C THR A 35 28.30 13.88 -29.80
N ALA A 36 27.95 12.69 -30.30
CA ALA A 36 28.05 11.41 -29.57
C ALA A 36 27.95 10.20 -30.52
N PRO A 37 29.06 9.54 -30.91
CA PRO A 37 29.01 8.33 -31.72
C PRO A 37 28.90 7.05 -30.87
N PHE A 38 28.08 6.11 -31.38
CA PHE A 38 28.12 4.64 -31.26
C PHE A 38 28.67 3.88 -30.02
N SER A 39 27.95 2.79 -29.72
CA SER A 39 28.40 1.56 -29.04
C SER A 39 28.57 1.56 -27.52
N LEU A 40 27.60 0.94 -26.83
CA LEU A 40 27.87 -0.37 -26.21
C LEU A 40 26.58 -1.18 -25.92
N ARG A 41 26.50 -2.35 -26.57
CA ARG A 41 25.82 -3.60 -26.16
C ARG A 41 24.46 -3.48 -25.44
N ALA A 42 23.38 -3.75 -26.17
CA ALA A 42 22.07 -4.03 -25.58
C ALA A 42 22.14 -5.27 -24.67
N SER A 43 21.97 -5.06 -23.36
CA SER A 43 21.60 -6.12 -22.41
C SER A 43 20.08 -6.20 -22.37
N ALA A 44 19.51 -7.39 -22.57
CA ALA A 44 18.07 -7.62 -22.53
C ALA A 44 17.57 -7.68 -21.08
N ALA A 45 17.64 -6.56 -20.36
CA ALA A 45 17.01 -6.42 -19.05
C ALA A 45 15.49 -6.46 -19.21
N SER A 46 14.83 -7.46 -18.61
CA SER A 46 13.37 -7.58 -18.65
C SER A 46 12.73 -6.46 -17.83
N THR A 47 12.18 -5.45 -18.52
CA THR A 47 11.51 -4.28 -17.92
C THR A 47 10.08 -4.60 -17.47
N ALA A 48 9.93 -5.72 -16.78
CA ALA A 48 8.63 -6.20 -16.30
C ALA A 48 8.09 -5.27 -15.20
N SER A 49 6.92 -4.65 -15.44
CA SER A 49 6.28 -3.82 -14.43
C SER A 49 5.67 -4.68 -13.31
N LEU A 50 5.64 -4.15 -12.09
CA LEU A 50 5.09 -4.84 -10.91
C LEU A 50 3.67 -5.40 -11.16
N ASP A 51 2.90 -4.66 -11.96
CA ASP A 51 1.50 -4.90 -12.32
C ASP A 51 1.32 -5.81 -13.54
N ALA A 52 2.36 -6.05 -14.36
CA ALA A 52 2.38 -6.98 -15.49
C ALA A 52 2.82 -8.39 -15.07
N MET A 53 3.80 -8.50 -14.16
CA MET A 53 4.23 -9.77 -13.52
C MET A 53 3.14 -10.43 -12.64
N ILE A 54 1.88 -10.01 -12.75
CA ILE A 54 0.72 -10.65 -12.12
C ILE A 54 0.07 -11.63 -13.12
N HIS A 55 0.04 -11.30 -14.42
CA HIS A 55 -0.59 -12.16 -15.43
C HIS A 55 0.24 -13.40 -15.76
N GLU A 56 1.56 -13.25 -15.90
CA GLU A 56 2.45 -14.34 -16.33
C GLU A 56 2.51 -15.50 -15.32
N GLN A 57 2.25 -15.24 -14.03
CA GLN A 57 2.10 -16.27 -13.00
C GLN A 57 0.70 -16.90 -12.93
N MET A 58 -0.31 -16.34 -13.61
CA MET A 58 -1.66 -16.93 -13.71
C MET A 58 -1.94 -17.59 -15.08
N SER A 59 -1.06 -17.41 -16.08
CA SER A 59 -1.16 -18.10 -17.38
C SER A 59 -0.21 -19.31 -17.51
N GLY A 60 0.49 -19.69 -16.45
CA GLY A 60 1.42 -20.82 -16.44
C GLY A 60 0.79 -22.19 -16.17
N GLU A 61 -0.37 -22.23 -15.51
CA GLU A 61 -0.99 -23.48 -15.03
C GLU A 61 -2.15 -23.97 -15.92
N THR A 62 -2.04 -23.85 -17.25
CA THR A 62 -2.94 -24.60 -18.16
C THR A 62 -2.38 -24.81 -19.57
N GLN A 63 -1.79 -25.98 -19.83
CA GLN A 63 -1.99 -26.88 -21.01
C GLN A 63 -0.76 -27.80 -21.24
N GLY A 64 -1.01 -29.05 -21.68
CA GLY A 64 0.02 -30.09 -21.84
C GLY A 64 -0.20 -31.28 -20.88
N ALA A 65 -1.29 -32.05 -20.97
CA ALA A 65 -1.62 -33.06 -21.99
C ALA A 65 -1.08 -34.48 -21.62
N PRO A 66 -1.75 -35.58 -22.02
CA PRO A 66 -1.70 -36.87 -21.28
C PRO A 66 -0.76 -37.93 -21.89
N LEU A 67 -0.88 -39.18 -21.38
CA LEU A 67 -0.17 -40.44 -21.70
C LEU A 67 1.11 -40.68 -20.85
N SER A 68 1.45 -41.91 -20.41
CA SER A 68 0.72 -43.19 -20.39
C SER A 68 1.44 -44.27 -19.56
N HIS A 69 0.69 -45.28 -19.07
CA HIS A 69 1.08 -46.69 -18.87
C HIS A 69 2.32 -47.07 -18.02
N ASP A 70 2.08 -47.66 -16.83
CA ASP A 70 2.27 -49.11 -16.53
C ASP A 70 2.41 -49.39 -15.00
N ALA A 71 2.08 -50.56 -14.43
CA ALA A 71 1.26 -51.71 -14.88
C ALA A 71 0.88 -52.62 -13.69
N ALA A 72 -0.20 -53.40 -13.84
CA ALA A 72 -0.64 -54.53 -12.97
C ALA A 72 -0.98 -54.15 -11.50
N GLN A 73 -1.70 -54.95 -10.69
CA GLN A 73 -2.41 -56.24 -10.81
C GLN A 73 -3.52 -56.23 -9.71
N GLY A 74 -4.69 -56.86 -9.80
CA GLY A 74 -5.36 -57.71 -10.79
C GLY A 74 -6.83 -57.96 -10.34
N ASP A 75 -7.49 -58.95 -10.93
CA ASP A 75 -8.78 -59.62 -10.62
C ASP A 75 -9.61 -59.14 -9.39
N GLY A 76 -10.95 -58.99 -9.45
CA GLY A 76 -11.91 -59.25 -10.53
C GLY A 76 -13.25 -59.81 -9.99
N ALA A 77 -14.38 -59.53 -10.67
CA ALA A 77 -15.74 -60.05 -10.37
C ALA A 77 -16.37 -59.62 -9.01
N HIS A 78 -17.69 -59.64 -8.76
CA HIS A 78 -18.88 -59.37 -9.61
C HIS A 78 -20.09 -59.01 -8.69
N ASN A 79 -21.16 -58.45 -9.26
CA ASN A 79 -22.58 -58.50 -8.80
C ASN A 79 -23.00 -57.93 -7.42
N SER A 80 -23.55 -56.71 -7.46
CA SER A 80 -24.99 -56.43 -7.31
C SER A 80 -25.88 -57.22 -6.30
N SER A 81 -26.32 -56.51 -5.24
CA SER A 81 -27.71 -56.42 -4.71
C SER A 81 -27.75 -55.21 -3.75
N GLU A 82 -28.74 -54.32 -3.64
CA GLU A 82 -30.20 -54.24 -3.93
C GLU A 82 -31.14 -54.72 -2.80
N ALA A 83 -32.06 -53.82 -2.41
CA ALA A 83 -33.23 -53.98 -1.50
C ALA A 83 -32.96 -54.24 0.01
N ALA A 84 -33.87 -53.92 0.96
CA ALA A 84 -34.94 -52.90 1.04
C ALA A 84 -35.58 -52.84 2.47
N LYS A 85 -36.18 -51.67 2.81
CA LYS A 85 -37.41 -51.43 3.65
C LYS A 85 -37.59 -52.03 5.07
N GLY A 86 -38.28 -51.25 5.94
CA GLY A 86 -38.99 -51.69 7.17
C GLY A 86 -38.27 -51.31 8.47
N ALA A 87 -38.77 -50.56 9.46
CA ALA A 87 -40.08 -49.97 9.87
C ALA A 87 -40.82 -50.65 11.04
N GLU A 88 -41.43 -49.78 11.87
CA GLU A 88 -42.42 -49.96 12.96
C GLU A 88 -42.07 -50.51 14.38
N GLU A 89 -42.47 -49.68 15.34
CA GLU A 89 -42.83 -49.81 16.78
C GLU A 89 -42.48 -51.01 17.68
N ALA A 90 -42.12 -50.67 18.94
CA ALA A 90 -42.86 -51.10 20.13
C ALA A 90 -42.69 -50.12 21.31
N ARG A 91 -43.72 -49.97 22.17
CA ARG A 91 -43.72 -49.14 23.40
C ARG A 91 -44.49 -49.87 24.52
N PRO A 92 -44.26 -49.52 25.81
CA PRO A 92 -45.39 -49.43 26.74
C PRO A 92 -45.42 -48.15 27.60
N GLN A 93 -46.55 -47.95 28.30
CA GLN A 93 -46.87 -46.87 29.26
C GLN A 93 -46.89 -47.46 30.70
N ALA A 94 -47.18 -46.77 31.83
CA ALA A 94 -47.50 -45.36 32.13
C ALA A 94 -46.58 -44.87 33.30
N HIS A 95 -46.91 -44.33 34.50
CA HIS A 95 -48.11 -43.92 35.29
C HIS A 95 -47.60 -42.89 36.35
N GLU A 96 -48.34 -41.91 36.92
CA GLU A 96 -49.62 -41.29 36.51
C GLU A 96 -49.72 -39.81 37.00
N GLU A 97 -49.88 -39.53 38.30
CA GLU A 97 -50.35 -38.22 38.83
C GLU A 97 -49.70 -37.71 40.15
N GLY A 98 -49.80 -36.40 40.40
CA GLY A 98 -49.55 -35.76 41.71
C GLY A 98 -49.16 -34.28 41.62
N ALA A 99 -50.09 -33.34 41.90
CA ALA A 99 -49.89 -31.90 41.70
C ALA A 99 -50.03 -31.05 42.99
N ALA A 100 -49.14 -30.06 43.19
CA ALA A 100 -49.46 -28.74 43.76
C ALA A 100 -48.24 -27.78 43.87
N SER A 101 -48.53 -26.48 43.74
CA SER A 101 -47.76 -25.30 44.18
C SER A 101 -46.53 -24.85 43.35
N PRO A 102 -46.52 -23.60 42.82
CA PRO A 102 -45.35 -23.02 42.18
C PRO A 102 -44.40 -22.35 43.20
N ALA A 103 -43.11 -22.67 43.11
CA ALA A 103 -42.06 -21.82 43.68
C ALA A 103 -41.59 -20.82 42.62
N GLU A 104 -41.57 -19.53 42.96
CA GLU A 104 -40.99 -18.51 42.08
C GLU A 104 -39.48 -18.75 41.95
N GLN A 105 -39.04 -19.29 40.80
CA GLN A 105 -37.66 -19.06 40.38
C GLN A 105 -37.55 -17.57 40.05
N PRO A 106 -36.69 -16.79 40.73
CA PRO A 106 -36.43 -15.44 40.29
C PRO A 106 -35.85 -15.52 38.88
N ALA A 107 -36.51 -14.86 37.93
CA ALA A 107 -35.97 -14.71 36.59
C ALA A 107 -34.66 -13.93 36.72
N ALA A 108 -33.55 -14.65 36.73
CA ALA A 108 -32.22 -14.07 36.64
C ALA A 108 -32.17 -13.32 35.31
N SER A 109 -32.43 -12.02 35.37
CA SER A 109 -32.22 -11.12 34.26
C SER A 109 -30.74 -11.22 33.95
N ALA A 110 -30.42 -11.98 32.91
CA ALA A 110 -29.13 -11.92 32.27
C ALA A 110 -29.00 -10.48 31.75
N ALA A 111 -28.44 -9.62 32.59
CA ALA A 111 -27.87 -8.38 32.14
C ALA A 111 -26.94 -8.78 31.00
N LEU A 112 -27.25 -8.29 29.80
CA LEU A 112 -26.31 -8.33 28.71
C LEU A 112 -25.13 -7.49 29.20
N GLU A 113 -24.07 -8.16 29.66
CA GLU A 113 -22.79 -7.51 29.88
C GLU A 113 -22.42 -6.90 28.53
N GLU A 114 -22.53 -5.57 28.42
CA GLU A 114 -22.04 -4.88 27.24
C GLU A 114 -20.56 -5.26 27.11
N PRO A 115 -20.14 -5.90 26.01
CA PRO A 115 -18.78 -6.38 25.88
C PRO A 115 -17.85 -5.18 26.04
N ALA A 116 -16.97 -5.25 27.03
CA ALA A 116 -16.13 -4.14 27.45
C ALA A 116 -15.52 -3.45 26.21
N PRO A 117 -15.62 -2.11 26.10
CA PRO A 117 -15.40 -1.41 24.84
C PRO A 117 -14.03 -1.77 24.28
N ALA A 118 -14.03 -2.37 23.09
CA ALA A 118 -12.86 -3.03 22.53
C ALA A 118 -11.70 -2.02 22.38
N GLU A 119 -10.69 -2.15 23.25
CA GLU A 119 -9.58 -1.21 23.33
C GLU A 119 -8.90 -1.07 21.96
N LEU A 120 -8.70 0.18 21.55
CA LEU A 120 -8.04 0.50 20.29
C LEU A 120 -6.57 0.08 20.35
N PRO A 121 -6.02 -0.61 19.33
CA PRO A 121 -4.60 -0.96 19.30
C PRO A 121 -3.70 0.28 19.37
N GLU A 122 -2.51 0.15 19.96
CA GLU A 122 -1.59 1.25 20.27
C GLU A 122 -1.40 2.26 19.12
N VAL A 123 -1.25 1.79 17.87
CA VAL A 123 -1.13 2.67 16.70
C VAL A 123 -2.33 3.60 16.49
N TYR A 124 -3.56 3.17 16.80
CA TYR A 124 -4.76 4.01 16.72
C TYR A 124 -4.74 5.08 17.81
N GLU A 125 -4.41 4.69 19.05
CA GLU A 125 -4.31 5.61 20.19
C GLU A 125 -3.26 6.70 19.96
N ILE A 126 -2.04 6.32 19.56
CA ILE A 126 -0.99 7.30 19.23
C ILE A 126 -1.42 8.16 18.05
N SER A 127 -2.04 7.59 17.00
CA SER A 127 -2.48 8.36 15.83
C SER A 127 -3.62 9.34 16.15
N LEU A 128 -4.53 9.00 17.07
CA LEU A 128 -5.53 9.93 17.61
C LEU A 128 -4.86 11.03 18.44
N GLY A 129 -3.82 10.70 19.22
CA GLY A 129 -3.01 11.66 19.97
C GLY A 129 -2.26 12.68 19.10
N LEU A 130 -1.98 12.36 17.83
CA LEU A 130 -1.38 13.29 16.86
C LEU A 130 -2.35 14.32 16.27
N ILE A 131 -3.66 14.14 16.43
CA ILE A 131 -4.66 15.13 15.99
C ILE A 131 -4.61 16.30 16.98
N ALA A 132 -4.24 17.49 16.52
CA ALA A 132 -4.02 18.65 17.38
C ALA A 132 -5.33 19.23 17.92
N ASP A 133 -6.31 19.45 17.05
CA ASP A 133 -7.60 20.02 17.43
C ASP A 133 -8.40 19.06 18.33
N ALA A 134 -8.79 19.52 19.52
CA ALA A 134 -9.45 18.68 20.51
C ALA A 134 -10.83 18.20 20.06
N ASP A 135 -11.57 19.06 19.37
CA ASP A 135 -12.91 18.78 18.85
C ASP A 135 -12.87 17.75 17.72
N ARG A 136 -11.93 17.91 16.77
CA ARG A 136 -11.63 16.93 15.71
C ARG A 136 -11.13 15.62 16.29
N ARG A 137 -10.24 15.65 17.29
CA ARG A 137 -9.71 14.46 17.97
C ARG A 137 -10.83 13.67 18.64
N GLY A 138 -11.72 14.32 19.37
CA GLY A 138 -12.90 13.70 19.99
C GLY A 138 -13.84 13.06 18.95
N LYS A 139 -14.24 13.82 17.92
CA LYS A 139 -15.12 13.32 16.85
C LYS A 139 -14.48 12.17 16.05
N THR A 140 -13.17 12.21 15.84
CA THR A 140 -12.43 11.16 15.13
C THR A 140 -12.25 9.91 15.99
N ARG A 141 -12.02 10.08 17.30
CA ARG A 141 -11.98 9.00 18.28
C ARG A 141 -13.30 8.21 18.27
N SER A 142 -14.44 8.85 18.52
CA SER A 142 -15.72 8.14 18.62
C SER A 142 -16.09 7.41 17.33
N LEU A 143 -15.85 8.01 16.16
CA LEU A 143 -16.05 7.34 14.86
C LEU A 143 -15.06 6.19 14.63
N SER A 144 -13.82 6.29 15.13
CA SER A 144 -12.83 5.21 15.05
C SER A 144 -13.22 4.04 15.95
N GLU A 145 -13.68 4.32 17.17
CA GLU A 145 -14.15 3.32 18.14
C GLU A 145 -15.41 2.59 17.61
N GLU A 146 -16.40 3.32 17.10
CA GLU A 146 -17.60 2.74 16.45
C GLU A 146 -17.23 1.82 15.27
N PHE A 147 -16.34 2.29 14.37
CA PHE A 147 -15.90 1.46 13.25
C PHE A 147 -15.02 0.29 13.69
N TYR A 148 -14.23 0.40 14.75
CA TYR A 148 -13.39 -0.69 15.23
C TYR A 148 -14.23 -1.78 15.92
N ALA A 149 -15.15 -1.39 16.81
CA ALA A 149 -16.08 -2.31 17.48
C ALA A 149 -17.00 -3.06 16.49
N SER A 150 -17.42 -2.41 15.40
CA SER A 150 -18.16 -3.06 14.30
C SER A 150 -17.28 -3.87 13.33
N GLY A 151 -16.00 -4.12 13.65
CA GLY A 151 -15.06 -4.92 12.86
C GLY A 151 -14.50 -4.21 11.61
N ARG A 152 -14.87 -2.95 11.38
CA ARG A 152 -14.55 -2.15 10.18
C ARG A 152 -13.22 -1.41 10.35
N ARG A 153 -12.16 -2.17 10.64
CA ARG A 153 -10.78 -1.66 10.85
C ARG A 153 -10.32 -0.71 9.75
N ASP A 154 -10.68 -1.02 8.49
CA ASP A 154 -10.38 -0.17 7.33
C ASP A 154 -10.97 1.24 7.47
N LYS A 155 -12.17 1.36 8.03
CA LYS A 155 -12.86 2.64 8.26
C LYS A 155 -12.39 3.34 9.52
N ALA A 156 -12.07 2.60 10.59
CA ALA A 156 -11.49 3.15 11.81
C ALA A 156 -10.15 3.84 11.50
N ALA A 157 -9.24 3.15 10.80
CA ALA A 157 -7.99 3.75 10.34
C ALA A 157 -8.24 4.89 9.31
N SER A 158 -9.24 4.75 8.44
CA SER A 158 -9.61 5.79 7.46
C SER A 158 -10.06 7.11 8.09
N VAL A 159 -10.85 7.12 9.17
CA VAL A 159 -11.26 8.40 9.78
C VAL A 159 -10.09 9.13 10.43
N ILE A 160 -9.17 8.39 11.06
CA ILE A 160 -7.89 8.90 11.56
C ILE A 160 -7.05 9.46 10.40
N GLY A 161 -6.88 8.69 9.33
CA GLY A 161 -6.11 9.09 8.15
C GLY A 161 -6.66 10.35 7.47
N ARG A 162 -7.97 10.54 7.45
CA ARG A 162 -8.60 11.78 6.97
C ARG A 162 -8.28 12.94 7.90
N ALA A 163 -8.50 12.80 9.21
CA ALA A 163 -8.29 13.88 10.18
C ALA A 163 -6.83 14.38 10.18
N LEU A 164 -5.86 13.44 10.20
CA LEU A 164 -4.43 13.76 10.11
C LEU A 164 -4.04 14.36 8.75
N GLY A 165 -4.67 13.90 7.66
CA GLY A 165 -4.50 14.48 6.33
C GLY A 165 -4.99 15.93 6.26
N GLU A 166 -6.18 16.21 6.79
CA GLU A 166 -6.83 17.53 6.83
C GLU A 166 -6.14 18.52 7.78
N GLU A 167 -5.37 18.08 8.77
CA GLU A 167 -4.53 18.97 9.61
C GLU A 167 -3.15 19.25 8.98
N ASN A 168 -2.70 18.43 8.01
CA ASN A 168 -1.35 18.47 7.47
C ASN A 168 -1.32 18.64 5.93
N ASP A 169 -2.33 19.28 5.34
CA ASP A 169 -2.47 19.55 3.89
C ASP A 169 -2.26 18.31 2.99
N PHE A 170 -2.59 17.11 3.49
CA PHE A 170 -2.30 15.82 2.87
C PHE A 170 -0.82 15.64 2.45
N SER A 171 0.08 16.21 3.24
CA SER A 171 1.52 16.25 3.00
C SER A 171 2.16 14.86 2.94
N LEU A 172 2.70 14.52 1.76
CA LEU A 172 3.58 13.36 1.57
C LEU A 172 4.78 13.34 2.53
N HIS A 173 5.20 14.49 3.06
CA HIS A 173 6.25 14.55 4.07
C HIS A 173 5.76 14.13 5.45
N TYR A 174 4.60 14.64 5.88
CA TYR A 174 3.95 14.19 7.11
C TYR A 174 3.72 12.68 7.07
N LEU A 175 3.17 12.16 5.96
CA LEU A 175 2.91 10.73 5.78
C LEU A 175 4.20 9.87 5.88
N GLY A 176 5.31 10.34 5.32
CA GLY A 176 6.61 9.65 5.44
C GLY A 176 7.15 9.65 6.87
N SER A 177 7.06 10.79 7.58
CA SER A 177 7.45 10.91 8.98
C SER A 177 6.56 10.05 9.90
N PHE A 178 5.25 10.00 9.65
CA PHE A 178 4.30 9.12 10.33
C PHE A 178 4.65 7.64 10.15
N CYS A 179 5.00 7.23 8.93
CA CYS A 179 5.41 5.86 8.63
C CYS A 179 6.71 5.46 9.37
N LEU A 180 7.63 6.39 9.63
CA LEU A 180 8.82 6.12 10.46
C LEU A 180 8.53 6.11 11.96
N LYS A 181 7.70 7.03 12.46
CA LYS A 181 7.64 7.35 13.91
C LYS A 181 6.41 6.81 14.64
N THR A 182 5.32 6.55 13.94
CA THR A 182 4.03 6.15 14.55
C THR A 182 3.59 4.77 14.09
N LEU A 183 3.75 4.48 12.79
CA LEU A 183 3.38 3.19 12.21
C LEU A 183 4.03 1.96 12.88
N PRO A 184 5.27 1.99 13.42
CA PRO A 184 5.84 0.84 14.13
C PRO A 184 5.00 0.31 15.30
N ALA A 185 4.17 1.15 15.94
CA ALA A 185 3.22 0.73 17.00
C ALA A 185 2.07 -0.16 16.49
N ALA A 186 1.99 -0.44 15.18
CA ALA A 186 1.06 -1.43 14.63
C ALA A 186 1.55 -2.88 14.81
N GLY A 187 2.79 -3.11 15.23
CA GLY A 187 3.38 -4.45 15.36
C GLY A 187 4.30 -4.80 14.19
N ASP A 188 4.11 -5.97 13.58
CA ASP A 188 4.93 -6.46 12.46
C ASP A 188 4.66 -5.74 11.13
N ARG A 189 5.33 -6.15 10.05
CA ARG A 189 5.22 -5.46 8.74
C ARG A 189 3.90 -5.75 8.03
N GLU A 190 3.23 -6.82 8.41
CA GLU A 190 1.93 -7.25 7.91
C GLU A 190 0.83 -6.39 8.54
N ALA A 191 0.84 -6.22 9.86
CA ALA A 191 -0.06 -5.35 10.60
C ALA A 191 0.18 -3.85 10.27
N GLN A 192 1.43 -3.43 10.09
CA GLN A 192 1.77 -2.11 9.54
C GLN A 192 1.15 -1.90 8.14
N ALA A 193 1.20 -2.92 7.27
CA ALA A 193 0.57 -2.84 5.95
C ALA A 193 -0.97 -2.84 6.02
N GLU A 194 -1.60 -3.64 6.90
CA GLU A 194 -3.06 -3.64 7.12
C GLU A 194 -3.54 -2.25 7.57
N PHE A 195 -2.96 -1.73 8.66
CA PHE A 195 -3.33 -0.43 9.21
C PHE A 195 -3.12 0.70 8.19
N LEU A 196 -1.97 0.74 7.51
CA LEU A 196 -1.70 1.76 6.51
C LEU A 196 -2.65 1.64 5.30
N THR A 197 -3.03 0.42 4.89
CA THR A 197 -4.02 0.21 3.82
C THR A 197 -5.39 0.81 4.17
N GLY A 198 -5.80 0.74 5.45
CA GLY A 198 -6.97 1.42 5.97
C GLY A 198 -6.80 2.93 6.05
N LEU A 199 -5.73 3.41 6.70
CA LEU A 199 -5.42 4.83 6.89
C LEU A 199 -5.37 5.60 5.56
N MET A 200 -4.79 5.01 4.53
CA MET A 200 -4.71 5.62 3.21
C MET A 200 -6.09 5.88 2.58
N ARG A 201 -7.15 5.12 2.93
CA ARG A 201 -8.53 5.39 2.45
C ARG A 201 -8.99 6.82 2.80
N GLY A 202 -8.57 7.33 3.97
CA GLY A 202 -8.85 8.70 4.40
C GLY A 202 -7.81 9.73 3.97
N TYR A 203 -6.52 9.36 4.00
CA TYR A 203 -5.43 10.29 3.65
C TYR A 203 -5.43 10.68 2.16
N SER A 204 -6.00 9.84 1.29
CA SER A 204 -6.37 10.13 -0.11
C SER A 204 -5.23 10.42 -1.10
N ARG A 205 -5.48 10.10 -2.39
CA ARG A 205 -4.70 10.52 -3.59
C ARG A 205 -3.18 10.34 -3.56
N CYS A 206 -2.65 9.55 -2.63
CA CYS A 206 -1.27 9.10 -2.59
C CYS A 206 -1.19 7.64 -2.11
N GLY A 207 -0.02 7.04 -2.22
CA GLY A 207 0.30 5.72 -1.71
C GLY A 207 1.70 5.70 -1.10
N VAL A 208 2.06 4.57 -0.52
CA VAL A 208 3.37 4.35 0.11
C VAL A 208 3.95 3.05 -0.42
N LEU A 209 5.21 3.09 -0.87
CA LEU A 209 6.00 1.87 -1.04
C LEU A 209 6.72 1.59 0.28
N MET A 210 6.55 0.40 0.83
CA MET A 210 7.28 -0.10 2.00
C MET A 210 8.16 -1.27 1.55
N PHE A 211 9.39 -1.41 2.05
CA PHE A 211 10.18 -2.65 1.89
C PHE A 211 11.18 -2.89 3.02
N THR A 212 11.47 -4.17 3.30
CA THR A 212 12.46 -4.59 4.31
C THR A 212 13.89 -4.32 3.86
N THR A 213 14.77 -3.92 4.79
CA THR A 213 16.19 -3.60 4.49
C THR A 213 17.17 -4.70 4.90
N ASP A 214 16.75 -5.69 5.69
CA ASP A 214 17.64 -6.66 6.34
C ASP A 214 18.54 -7.43 5.37
N ALA A 215 18.02 -7.73 4.18
CA ALA A 215 18.70 -8.42 3.08
C ALA A 215 19.10 -7.49 1.91
N VAL A 216 18.84 -6.19 2.02
CA VAL A 216 19.23 -5.20 1.00
C VAL A 216 20.69 -4.76 1.26
N LYS A 217 21.54 -4.85 0.24
CA LYS A 217 22.92 -4.36 0.26
C LYS A 217 22.98 -2.87 -0.09
N ALA A 218 22.25 -2.50 -1.14
CA ALA A 218 22.12 -1.14 -1.63
C ALA A 218 20.78 -0.96 -2.33
N PHE A 219 20.28 0.27 -2.35
CA PHE A 219 19.14 0.64 -3.18
C PHE A 219 19.24 2.09 -3.67
N ALA A 220 18.58 2.36 -4.78
CA ALA A 220 18.38 3.71 -5.28
C ALA A 220 16.95 3.85 -5.83
N VAL A 221 16.37 5.05 -5.72
CA VAL A 221 14.98 5.33 -6.12
C VAL A 221 15.00 6.47 -7.13
N TYR A 222 14.39 6.28 -8.30
CA TYR A 222 14.51 7.21 -9.41
C TYR A 222 13.15 7.78 -9.84
N PRO A 223 13.07 9.10 -10.14
CA PRO A 223 11.91 9.67 -10.83
C PRO A 223 11.73 9.01 -12.20
N PRO A 224 10.53 9.09 -12.83
CA PRO A 224 10.24 8.39 -14.08
C PRO A 224 11.12 8.82 -15.26
N SER A 225 11.76 9.99 -15.18
CA SER A 225 12.74 10.50 -16.15
C SER A 225 14.18 9.98 -15.95
N ARG A 226 14.43 9.08 -14.98
CA ARG A 226 15.75 8.51 -14.64
C ARG A 226 16.88 9.55 -14.47
N GLY A 227 16.52 10.74 -13.99
CA GLY A 227 17.49 11.75 -13.52
C GLY A 227 18.14 11.34 -12.19
N SER A 228 18.62 12.31 -11.41
CA SER A 228 19.18 12.06 -10.08
C SER A 228 18.22 11.24 -9.21
N ALA A 229 18.76 10.23 -8.51
CA ALA A 229 18.03 9.46 -7.52
C ALA A 229 17.45 10.37 -6.43
N TRP A 230 16.28 9.99 -5.90
CA TRP A 230 15.69 10.62 -4.74
C TRP A 230 16.53 10.35 -3.49
N LYS A 231 16.75 11.40 -2.72
CA LYS A 231 17.55 11.38 -1.51
C LYS A 231 16.74 10.87 -0.31
N ALA A 232 17.47 10.39 0.68
CA ALA A 232 16.95 10.26 2.04
C ALA A 232 16.50 11.63 2.57
N VAL A 233 15.36 11.65 3.24
CA VAL A 233 14.93 12.78 4.07
C VAL A 233 15.69 12.66 5.40
N PRO A 234 16.37 13.71 5.89
CA PRO A 234 17.03 13.65 7.20
C PRO A 234 16.03 13.40 8.33
N ASP A 235 16.41 12.64 9.36
CA ASP A 235 15.58 12.55 10.55
C ASP A 235 15.46 13.92 11.24
N GLY A 236 14.32 14.17 11.88
CA GLY A 236 13.95 15.44 12.50
C GLY A 236 13.67 16.58 11.50
N ALA A 237 13.80 16.36 10.18
CA ALA A 237 13.52 17.39 9.19
C ALA A 237 12.05 17.82 9.23
N ALA A 238 11.80 19.11 9.47
CA ALA A 238 10.45 19.70 9.49
C ALA A 238 9.79 19.79 8.09
N ARG A 239 10.57 19.59 7.02
CA ARG A 239 10.11 19.42 5.64
C ARG A 239 11.17 18.72 4.81
N ALA A 240 10.75 17.86 3.88
CA ALA A 240 11.62 17.32 2.83
C ALA A 240 12.04 18.41 1.82
N ALA A 241 13.32 18.45 1.44
CA ALA A 241 13.81 19.34 0.38
C ALA A 241 13.52 18.79 -1.03
N LYS A 242 13.81 19.60 -2.06
CA LYS A 242 13.57 19.22 -3.46
C LYS A 242 14.38 17.99 -3.86
N GLY A 243 13.68 16.86 -4.01
CA GLY A 243 14.26 15.57 -4.40
C GLY A 243 14.51 14.61 -3.23
N GLU A 244 14.20 15.01 -2.00
CA GLU A 244 14.18 14.10 -0.86
C GLU A 244 12.79 13.44 -0.77
N ARG A 245 12.75 12.10 -0.79
CA ARG A 245 11.50 11.30 -0.74
C ARG A 245 11.64 9.94 -0.06
N VAL A 246 12.86 9.53 0.28
CA VAL A 246 13.14 8.23 0.89
C VAL A 246 13.15 8.40 2.41
N TYR A 247 12.24 7.73 3.10
CA TYR A 247 12.15 7.72 4.56
C TYR A 247 12.73 6.39 5.03
N LYS A 248 13.97 6.42 5.52
CA LYS A 248 14.72 5.21 5.90
C LYS A 248 14.72 5.05 7.43
N GLY A 249 14.12 3.97 7.91
CA GLY A 249 14.37 3.41 9.24
C GLY A 249 15.40 2.27 9.15
N ASP A 250 15.65 1.61 10.28
CA ASP A 250 16.72 0.60 10.36
C ASP A 250 16.38 -0.67 9.55
N ALA A 251 15.21 -1.25 9.81
CA ALA A 251 14.71 -2.50 9.20
C ALA A 251 13.69 -2.28 8.06
N VAL A 252 13.36 -1.02 7.71
CA VAL A 252 12.33 -0.71 6.70
C VAL A 252 12.59 0.64 6.01
N VAL A 253 12.24 0.73 4.72
CA VAL A 253 12.20 1.97 3.95
C VAL A 253 10.78 2.26 3.49
N PHE A 254 10.36 3.52 3.62
CA PHE A 254 9.10 4.05 3.11
C PHE A 254 9.34 5.10 2.01
N ILE A 255 8.49 5.11 0.98
CA ILE A 255 8.50 6.09 -0.10
C ILE A 255 7.05 6.53 -0.37
N PRO A 256 6.59 7.67 0.20
CA PRO A 256 5.31 8.27 -0.13
C PRO A 256 5.31 8.86 -1.55
N PHE A 257 4.32 8.50 -2.36
CA PHE A 257 4.16 8.95 -3.75
C PHE A 257 2.73 9.43 -4.03
N PRO A 258 2.51 10.50 -4.80
CA PRO A 258 1.17 10.89 -5.22
C PRO A 258 0.61 9.93 -6.29
N TYR A 259 -0.71 9.84 -6.40
CA TYR A 259 -1.39 9.05 -7.43
C TYR A 259 -0.93 9.36 -8.85
N GLY A 260 -0.93 8.34 -9.71
CA GLY A 260 -0.42 8.41 -11.08
C GLY A 260 1.12 8.41 -11.18
N THR A 261 1.86 8.50 -10.07
CA THR A 261 3.33 8.48 -10.13
C THR A 261 3.85 7.12 -10.57
N ARG A 262 4.58 7.11 -11.69
CA ARG A 262 5.52 6.04 -12.04
C ARG A 262 6.89 6.39 -11.49
N PHE A 263 7.58 5.44 -10.86
CA PHE A 263 8.97 5.59 -10.44
C PHE A 263 9.67 4.23 -10.44
N THR A 264 11.00 4.22 -10.31
CA THR A 264 11.78 2.98 -10.30
C THR A 264 12.52 2.83 -8.98
N VAL A 265 12.61 1.62 -8.45
CA VAL A 265 13.52 1.24 -7.36
C VAL A 265 14.51 0.23 -7.92
N ASP A 266 15.80 0.54 -7.85
CA ASP A 266 16.88 -0.38 -8.15
C ASP A 266 17.34 -0.99 -6.81
N LEU A 267 17.31 -2.32 -6.70
CA LEU A 267 17.69 -3.07 -5.50
C LEU A 267 18.85 -4.03 -5.78
N THR A 268 19.92 -3.93 -5.00
CA THR A 268 20.96 -4.97 -4.88
C THR A 268 20.76 -5.71 -3.57
N ALA A 269 20.46 -7.01 -3.62
CA ALA A 269 20.36 -7.87 -2.44
C ALA A 269 21.73 -8.43 -2.03
N LYS A 270 21.86 -8.75 -0.75
CA LYS A 270 22.94 -9.57 -0.17
C LYS A 270 22.35 -10.91 0.29
N ASN A 271 23.22 -11.91 0.44
CA ASN A 271 22.82 -13.17 1.07
C ASN A 271 22.28 -12.89 2.49
N GLY A 272 21.13 -13.48 2.83
CA GLY A 272 20.36 -13.11 4.03
C GLY A 272 18.89 -13.53 3.93
N ALA A 273 18.01 -12.84 4.65
CA ALA A 273 16.57 -13.06 4.64
C ALA A 273 15.92 -12.69 3.29
N ASN A 274 14.59 -12.84 3.20
CA ASN A 274 13.84 -12.45 2.01
C ASN A 274 13.61 -10.93 1.96
N VAL A 275 13.68 -10.35 0.76
CA VAL A 275 13.31 -8.94 0.55
C VAL A 275 11.82 -8.89 0.25
N LYS A 276 11.05 -8.27 1.14
CA LYS A 276 9.60 -8.13 1.03
C LYS A 276 9.24 -6.66 0.78
N MET A 277 8.33 -6.41 -0.16
CA MET A 277 7.93 -5.09 -0.61
C MET A 277 6.41 -5.00 -0.76
N TRP A 278 5.83 -3.91 -0.29
CA TRP A 278 4.40 -3.62 -0.36
C TRP A 278 4.18 -2.32 -1.13
N LYS A 279 3.43 -2.36 -2.24
CA LYS A 279 2.81 -1.17 -2.86
C LYS A 279 1.47 -0.96 -2.16
N ILE A 280 1.41 -0.01 -1.23
CA ILE A 280 0.22 0.28 -0.42
C ILE A 280 -0.50 1.48 -1.04
N LEU A 281 -1.79 1.29 -1.32
CA LEU A 281 -2.72 2.29 -1.85
C LEU A 281 -3.93 2.39 -0.91
N PRO A 282 -4.69 3.50 -0.95
CA PRO A 282 -6.01 3.64 -0.36
C PRO A 282 -6.89 2.40 -0.58
N GLY A 283 -6.96 1.56 0.46
CA GLY A 283 -7.79 0.37 0.51
C GLY A 283 -7.33 -0.87 -0.25
N SER A 284 -6.10 -0.90 -0.80
CA SER A 284 -5.48 -2.12 -1.33
C SER A 284 -3.96 -2.14 -1.12
N SER A 285 -3.37 -3.32 -0.95
CA SER A 285 -1.92 -3.47 -0.99
C SER A 285 -1.51 -4.62 -1.91
N VAL A 286 -0.40 -4.44 -2.64
CA VAL A 286 0.20 -5.45 -3.52
C VAL A 286 1.56 -5.81 -2.94
N VAL A 287 1.71 -7.06 -2.52
CA VAL A 287 2.93 -7.57 -1.89
C VAL A 287 3.77 -8.35 -2.89
N ARG A 288 5.09 -8.12 -2.91
CA ARG A 288 6.08 -8.96 -3.55
C ARG A 288 7.09 -9.45 -2.52
N ASN A 289 7.55 -10.67 -2.72
CA ASN A 289 8.52 -11.34 -1.87
C ASN A 289 9.58 -11.97 -2.78
N TRP A 290 10.84 -11.61 -2.59
CA TRP A 290 11.97 -12.17 -3.32
C TRP A 290 12.86 -12.95 -2.35
N GLN A 291 13.19 -14.18 -2.73
CA GLN A 291 14.00 -15.07 -1.90
C GLN A 291 15.37 -14.46 -1.60
N GLY A 292 15.89 -14.75 -0.41
CA GLY A 292 17.22 -14.36 0.02
C GLY A 292 18.31 -14.88 -0.91
N GLY A 293 19.35 -14.07 -1.11
CA GLY A 293 20.44 -14.36 -2.04
C GLY A 293 21.09 -13.10 -2.59
N VAL A 294 22.12 -13.26 -3.41
CA VAL A 294 22.75 -12.14 -4.12
C VAL A 294 22.10 -11.98 -5.49
N TRP A 295 21.36 -10.90 -5.68
CA TRP A 295 20.71 -10.55 -6.96
C TRP A 295 20.57 -9.05 -7.11
N GLU A 296 20.35 -8.59 -8.34
CA GLU A 296 19.99 -7.20 -8.64
C GLU A 296 18.64 -7.16 -9.38
N LYS A 297 17.79 -6.19 -9.06
CA LYS A 297 16.47 -6.01 -9.67
C LYS A 297 16.15 -4.53 -9.87
N GLU A 298 15.73 -4.21 -11.08
CA GLU A 298 14.99 -2.99 -11.39
C GLU A 298 13.49 -3.24 -11.16
N ILE A 299 12.83 -2.39 -10.38
CA ILE A 299 11.40 -2.51 -10.04
C ILE A 299 10.68 -1.22 -10.42
N THR A 300 9.87 -1.26 -11.49
CA THR A 300 8.97 -0.15 -11.84
C THR A 300 7.71 -0.22 -10.97
N VAL A 301 7.52 0.81 -10.13
CA VAL A 301 6.31 1.04 -9.34
C VAL A 301 5.37 1.98 -10.09
N VAL A 302 4.08 1.65 -10.15
CA VAL A 302 3.03 2.49 -10.72
C VAL A 302 1.95 2.75 -9.68
N GLY A 303 1.85 4.00 -9.24
CA GLY A 303 0.87 4.50 -8.26
C GLY A 303 -0.52 4.75 -8.85
N ALA A 304 -0.98 3.86 -9.73
CA ALA A 304 -2.35 3.86 -10.24
C ALA A 304 -3.20 2.86 -9.43
N VAL A 305 -4.45 3.23 -9.17
CA VAL A 305 -5.51 2.27 -8.85
C VAL A 305 -5.93 1.61 -10.17
N LYS A 306 -6.13 0.29 -10.16
CA LYS A 306 -6.76 -0.45 -11.27
C LYS A 306 -8.27 -0.45 -11.09
#